data_AF-A0A1Y2ADB7-F1
#
_entry.id   AF-A0A1Y2ADB7-F1
#
_cell.length_a   1.000
_cell.length_b   1.000
_cell.length_c   1.000
_cell.angle_alpha   90.00
_cell.angle_beta   90.00
_cell.angle_gamma   90.00
#
_symmetry.space_group_name_H-M   'P 1'
#
loop_
_entity.id
_entity.type
_entity.pdbx_description
1 polymer ?
#
loop_
_entity_poly.entity_id
_entity_poly.type
_entity_poly.pdbx_seq_one_letter_code
_entity_poly.pdbx_strand_id
1 'polypeptide(L)'
;MTLKNIIGITNLGNNEEDNEQANNILNNYIEFLNQLKYKTKFIKNLIIDIDNPDPNHGQVIKAIIPSYYETWGKCYLCSFLRFHQFEQCGNFKDQSLQCYSNEVFNVLRKMANTIFINLPPPKTKIIQNQYANRYSGGNSNSNGGNVRMSNFINRHGGCFNGEAIVLLANGKTKFVKDLKKGDQLNNNAIVQCLIEQRSNKYSKAYMCNIDGILFTPYHPICKDDQWYFPIDLVQSKPVSIDSWFNLILNDEINGKYEVEFENGIKAITLGHYRKENKILKHEYFGTDLVLKDLKERDPLGYSKGYIYIEEINYRKLQYDENQCCTNYYKIQSNNYNNYNDKKIMENENNVSNLIY
;
A
#
# COMPACT_ATOMS: atom_id res chain seq x y z
N MET A 1 -21.54 -22.65 -17.60
CA MET A 1 -21.52 -23.97 -18.26
C MET A 1 -20.10 -24.35 -18.68
N THR A 2 -19.38 -23.46 -19.35
CA THR A 2 -17.97 -23.61 -19.77
C THR A 2 -17.03 -24.16 -18.70
N LEU A 3 -16.90 -23.48 -17.55
CA LEU A 3 -16.01 -23.93 -16.46
C LEU A 3 -16.41 -25.29 -15.88
N LYS A 4 -17.72 -25.59 -15.83
CA LYS A 4 -18.20 -26.89 -15.37
C LYS A 4 -17.74 -28.01 -16.30
N ASN A 5 -17.71 -27.76 -17.61
CA ASN A 5 -17.20 -28.72 -18.59
C ASN A 5 -15.69 -28.90 -18.44
N ILE A 6 -14.92 -27.82 -18.24
CA ILE A 6 -13.47 -27.88 -18.01
C ILE A 6 -13.14 -28.66 -16.72
N ILE A 7 -13.84 -28.37 -15.61
CA ILE A 7 -13.64 -29.06 -14.32
C ILE A 7 -14.05 -30.54 -14.41
N GLY A 8 -14.94 -30.89 -15.34
CA GLY A 8 -15.39 -32.26 -15.56
C GLY A 8 -14.38 -33.15 -16.30
N ILE A 9 -13.28 -32.59 -16.82
CA ILE A 9 -12.24 -33.35 -17.52
C ILE A 9 -11.37 -34.09 -16.49
N THR A 10 -11.31 -35.42 -16.61
CA THR A 10 -10.78 -36.31 -15.58
C THR A 10 -9.26 -36.24 -15.40
N ASN A 11 -8.48 -36.06 -16.47
CA ASN A 11 -7.00 -36.02 -16.38
C ASN A 11 -6.42 -34.66 -16.83
N LEU A 12 -7.17 -33.57 -16.64
CA LEU A 12 -6.68 -32.23 -16.89
C LEU A 12 -5.40 -31.98 -16.08
N GLY A 13 -4.37 -31.46 -16.74
CA GLY A 13 -3.02 -31.26 -16.19
C GLY A 13 -2.05 -32.45 -16.39
N ASN A 14 -2.54 -33.65 -16.67
CA ASN A 14 -1.71 -34.86 -16.81
C ASN A 14 -1.76 -35.47 -18.22
N ASN A 15 -2.83 -35.26 -18.99
CA ASN A 15 -3.00 -35.77 -20.35
C ASN A 15 -3.07 -34.60 -21.36
N GLU A 16 -2.27 -34.68 -22.42
CA GLU A 16 -2.18 -33.65 -23.48
C GLU A 16 -3.50 -33.45 -24.23
N GLU A 17 -4.23 -34.51 -24.55
CA GLU A 17 -5.54 -34.45 -25.24
C GLU A 17 -6.62 -33.78 -24.38
N ASP A 18 -6.65 -34.13 -23.09
CA ASP A 18 -7.54 -33.50 -22.09
C ASP A 18 -7.22 -32.01 -21.89
N ASN A 19 -5.93 -31.64 -21.94
CA ASN A 19 -5.49 -30.25 -21.87
C ASN A 19 -5.89 -29.47 -23.12
N GLU A 20 -5.74 -30.06 -24.31
CA GLU A 20 -6.16 -29.46 -25.57
C GLU A 20 -7.68 -29.26 -25.60
N GLN A 21 -8.45 -30.25 -25.13
CA GLN A 21 -9.89 -30.15 -24.98
C GLN A 21 -10.30 -28.97 -24.08
N ALA A 22 -9.64 -28.81 -22.93
CA ALA A 22 -9.91 -27.69 -22.02
C ALA A 22 -9.60 -26.33 -22.64
N ASN A 23 -8.46 -26.21 -23.34
CA ASN A 23 -8.08 -25.00 -24.07
C ASN A 23 -9.09 -24.67 -25.16
N ASN A 24 -9.53 -25.65 -25.94
CA ASN A 24 -10.53 -25.46 -26.99
C ASN A 24 -11.87 -24.97 -26.42
N ILE A 25 -12.34 -25.56 -25.31
CA ILE A 25 -13.56 -25.12 -24.63
C ILE A 25 -13.42 -23.67 -24.14
N LEU A 26 -12.27 -23.30 -23.57
CA LEU A 26 -12.03 -21.95 -23.08
C LEU A 26 -11.93 -20.93 -24.22
N ASN A 27 -11.19 -21.25 -25.28
CA ASN A 27 -11.02 -20.40 -26.46
C ASN A 27 -12.35 -20.12 -27.16
N ASN A 28 -13.18 -21.15 -27.37
CA ASN A 28 -14.54 -20.98 -27.92
C ASN A 28 -15.40 -20.02 -27.09
N TYR A 29 -15.24 -20.06 -25.77
CA TYR A 29 -15.96 -19.15 -24.88
C TYR A 29 -15.43 -17.71 -24.94
N ILE A 30 -14.10 -17.53 -25.01
CA ILE A 30 -13.48 -16.21 -25.20
C ILE A 30 -13.93 -15.59 -26.53
N GLU A 31 -13.92 -16.37 -27.61
CA GLU A 31 -14.40 -15.92 -28.92
C GLU A 31 -15.87 -15.50 -28.88
N PHE A 32 -16.73 -16.31 -28.26
CA PHE A 32 -18.13 -15.96 -28.04
C PHE A 32 -18.28 -14.62 -27.29
N LEU A 33 -17.54 -14.43 -26.19
CA LEU A 33 -17.57 -13.18 -25.42
C LEU A 33 -17.08 -11.99 -26.26
N ASN A 34 -16.07 -12.19 -27.10
CA ASN A 34 -15.52 -11.15 -27.98
C ASN A 34 -16.48 -10.74 -29.09
N GLN A 35 -17.32 -11.65 -29.59
CA GLN A 35 -18.32 -11.38 -30.62
C GLN A 35 -19.56 -10.62 -30.11
N LEU A 36 -19.74 -10.49 -28.79
CA LEU A 36 -20.87 -9.74 -28.23
C LEU A 36 -20.82 -8.26 -28.65
N LYS A 37 -21.91 -7.81 -29.30
CA LYS A 37 -22.10 -6.43 -29.78
C LYS A 37 -22.07 -5.40 -28.64
N TYR A 38 -22.65 -5.74 -27.49
CA TYR A 38 -22.65 -4.90 -26.29
C TYR A 38 -21.97 -5.64 -25.15
N LYS A 39 -20.86 -5.08 -24.65
CA LYS A 39 -20.12 -5.63 -23.51
C LYS A 39 -20.37 -4.75 -22.29
N THR A 40 -21.16 -5.27 -21.35
CA THR A 40 -21.36 -4.62 -20.05
C THR A 40 -20.04 -4.57 -19.27
N LYS A 41 -19.98 -3.76 -18.20
CA LYS A 41 -18.82 -3.71 -17.30
C LYS A 41 -18.43 -5.12 -16.80
N PHE A 42 -19.44 -5.93 -16.45
CA PHE A 42 -19.24 -7.31 -16.03
C PHE A 42 -18.54 -8.16 -17.11
N ILE A 43 -19.00 -8.10 -18.36
CA ILE A 43 -18.40 -8.87 -19.47
C ILE A 43 -16.96 -8.43 -19.74
N LYS A 44 -16.68 -7.13 -19.71
CA LYS A 44 -15.31 -6.62 -19.87
C LYS A 44 -14.39 -7.14 -18.77
N ASN A 45 -14.85 -7.10 -17.52
CA ASN A 45 -14.10 -7.61 -16.37
C ASN A 45 -13.91 -9.13 -16.44
N LEU A 46 -14.92 -9.87 -16.90
CA LEU A 46 -14.83 -11.32 -17.04
C LEU A 46 -13.79 -11.72 -18.10
N ILE A 47 -13.70 -10.98 -19.21
CA ILE A 47 -12.65 -11.22 -20.22
C ILE A 47 -11.26 -11.02 -19.60
N ILE A 48 -11.06 -9.97 -18.80
CA ILE A 48 -9.80 -9.70 -18.09
C ILE A 48 -9.41 -10.83 -17.13
N ASP A 49 -10.39 -11.39 -16.41
CA ASP A 49 -10.14 -12.50 -15.48
C ASP A 49 -9.80 -13.80 -16.23
N ILE A 50 -10.33 -13.96 -17.45
CA ILE A 50 -10.09 -15.13 -18.27
C ILE A 50 -8.72 -15.10 -18.94
N ASP A 51 -8.44 -14.04 -19.71
CA ASP A 51 -7.23 -13.90 -20.51
C ASP A 51 -6.70 -12.47 -20.43
N ASN A 52 -5.49 -12.34 -19.87
CA ASN A 52 -4.80 -11.07 -19.77
C ASN A 52 -3.28 -11.29 -19.64
N PRO A 53 -2.46 -10.50 -20.37
CA PRO A 53 -1.00 -10.62 -20.30
C PRO A 53 -0.41 -10.21 -18.95
N ASP A 54 -1.14 -9.45 -18.11
CA ASP A 54 -0.66 -9.07 -16.77
C ASP A 54 -0.52 -10.33 -15.90
N PRO A 55 0.62 -10.52 -15.20
CA PRO A 55 0.81 -11.65 -14.29
C PRO A 55 -0.28 -11.74 -13.20
N ASN A 56 -0.89 -10.61 -12.81
CA ASN A 56 -1.93 -10.53 -11.79
C ASN A 56 -3.35 -10.81 -12.30
N HIS A 57 -3.59 -10.81 -13.61
CA HIS A 57 -4.89 -11.07 -14.24
C HIS A 57 -4.86 -12.35 -15.11
N GLY A 58 -5.93 -12.68 -15.84
CA GLY A 58 -5.98 -13.89 -16.67
C GLY A 58 -5.79 -15.19 -15.87
N GLN A 59 -6.38 -15.27 -14.68
CA GLN A 59 -6.15 -16.41 -13.79
C GLN A 59 -6.84 -17.69 -14.30
N VAL A 60 -7.93 -17.59 -15.08
CA VAL A 60 -8.62 -18.77 -15.63
C VAL A 60 -7.75 -19.49 -16.66
N ILE A 61 -7.15 -18.78 -17.62
CA ILE A 61 -6.27 -19.42 -18.61
C ILE A 61 -5.01 -19.99 -17.94
N LYS A 62 -4.46 -19.31 -16.92
CA LYS A 62 -3.33 -19.82 -16.14
C LYS A 62 -3.71 -21.07 -15.34
N ALA A 63 -4.92 -21.13 -14.81
CA ALA A 63 -5.37 -22.22 -13.97
C ALA A 63 -5.48 -23.55 -14.72
N ILE A 64 -5.72 -23.54 -16.05
CA ILE A 64 -5.78 -24.77 -16.86
C ILE A 64 -4.42 -25.25 -17.36
N ILE A 65 -3.34 -24.47 -17.16
CA ILE A 65 -1.99 -24.87 -17.55
C ILE A 65 -1.53 -26.02 -16.65
N PRO A 66 -0.96 -27.11 -17.19
CA PRO A 66 -0.53 -28.28 -16.42
C PRO A 66 0.31 -27.97 -15.18
N SER A 67 1.27 -27.05 -15.29
CA SER A 67 2.13 -26.65 -14.17
C SER A 67 1.39 -25.98 -13.00
N TYR A 68 0.22 -25.39 -13.26
CA TYR A 68 -0.55 -24.64 -12.28
C TYR A 68 -1.82 -25.36 -11.83
N TYR A 69 -2.39 -26.22 -12.67
CA TYR A 69 -3.65 -26.91 -12.41
C TYR A 69 -3.62 -27.72 -11.11
N GLU A 70 -2.58 -28.54 -10.92
CA GLU A 70 -2.43 -29.39 -9.73
C GLU A 70 -1.95 -28.64 -8.48
N THR A 71 -1.48 -27.39 -8.62
CA THR A 71 -1.00 -26.60 -7.47
C THR A 71 -2.11 -25.72 -6.89
N TRP A 72 -2.74 -24.89 -7.71
CA TRP A 72 -3.80 -23.97 -7.28
C TRP A 72 -4.96 -23.87 -8.28
N GLY A 73 -4.72 -24.20 -9.55
CA GLY A 73 -5.68 -23.98 -10.64
C GLY A 73 -7.00 -24.71 -10.44
N LYS A 74 -6.98 -26.00 -10.06
CA LYS A 74 -8.19 -26.79 -9.79
C LYS A 74 -9.07 -26.15 -8.70
N CYS A 75 -8.47 -25.79 -7.57
CA CYS A 75 -9.18 -25.14 -6.46
C CYS A 75 -9.71 -23.76 -6.85
N TYR A 76 -8.93 -23.00 -7.62
CA TYR A 76 -9.33 -21.70 -8.14
C TYR A 76 -10.54 -21.82 -9.08
N LEU A 77 -10.51 -22.71 -10.08
CA LEU A 77 -11.60 -22.89 -11.04
C LEU A 77 -12.91 -23.30 -10.36
N CYS A 78 -12.85 -24.24 -9.40
CA CYS A 78 -13.99 -24.64 -8.59
C CYS A 78 -14.56 -23.46 -7.78
N SER A 79 -13.70 -22.68 -7.14
CA SER A 79 -14.10 -21.51 -6.35
C SER A 79 -14.70 -20.42 -7.24
N PHE A 80 -14.05 -20.09 -8.34
CA PHE A 80 -14.48 -19.08 -9.31
C PHE A 80 -15.84 -19.41 -9.92
N LEU A 81 -16.06 -20.67 -10.32
CA LEU A 81 -17.38 -21.15 -10.75
C LEU A 81 -18.44 -20.95 -9.67
N ARG A 82 -18.13 -21.32 -8.41
CA ARG A 82 -19.06 -21.18 -7.30
C ARG A 82 -19.38 -19.70 -7.04
N PHE A 83 -18.39 -18.82 -7.03
CA PHE A 83 -18.61 -17.39 -6.81
C PHE A 83 -19.56 -16.78 -7.85
N HIS A 84 -19.43 -17.15 -9.12
CA HIS A 84 -20.40 -16.73 -10.14
C HIS A 84 -21.78 -17.36 -9.99
N GLN A 85 -21.89 -18.62 -9.54
CA GLN A 85 -23.19 -19.27 -9.31
C GLN A 85 -23.99 -18.63 -8.17
N PHE A 86 -23.31 -18.13 -7.13
CA PHE A 86 -23.94 -17.53 -5.95
C PHE A 86 -23.93 -16.01 -5.99
N GLU A 87 -23.39 -15.40 -7.06
CA GLU A 87 -23.21 -13.97 -7.17
C GLU A 87 -22.48 -13.40 -5.94
N GLN A 88 -21.30 -13.96 -5.65
CA GLN A 88 -20.50 -13.62 -4.47
C GLN A 88 -19.16 -13.02 -4.86
N CYS A 89 -18.77 -11.94 -4.17
CA CYS A 89 -17.44 -11.36 -4.28
C CYS A 89 -16.43 -12.18 -3.44
N GLY A 90 -15.94 -13.29 -3.99
CA GLY A 90 -15.14 -14.26 -3.27
C GLY A 90 -13.66 -13.93 -3.10
N ASN A 91 -13.10 -13.07 -3.95
CA ASN A 91 -11.71 -12.62 -3.86
C ASN A 91 -11.57 -11.20 -4.42
N PHE A 92 -10.38 -10.59 -4.25
CA PHE A 92 -10.10 -9.22 -4.71
C PHE A 92 -9.38 -9.14 -6.06
N LYS A 93 -8.88 -10.27 -6.58
CA LYS A 93 -8.07 -10.31 -7.81
C LYS A 93 -8.94 -10.30 -9.07
N ASP A 94 -10.03 -11.04 -9.02
CA ASP A 94 -10.96 -11.17 -10.14
C ASP A 94 -11.92 -9.98 -10.16
N GLN A 95 -11.87 -9.22 -11.25
CA GLN A 95 -12.62 -7.98 -11.42
C GLN A 95 -14.11 -8.24 -11.65
N SER A 96 -14.47 -9.37 -12.24
CA SER A 96 -15.86 -9.75 -12.51
C SER A 96 -16.61 -10.04 -11.21
N LEU A 97 -15.93 -10.60 -10.21
CA LEU A 97 -16.49 -10.87 -8.88
C LEU A 97 -16.75 -9.59 -8.08
N GLN A 98 -16.00 -8.51 -8.34
CA GLN A 98 -16.24 -7.22 -7.67
C GLN A 98 -17.61 -6.64 -8.02
N CYS A 99 -18.21 -7.02 -9.16
CA CYS A 99 -19.55 -6.61 -9.55
C CYS A 99 -20.65 -7.15 -8.61
N TYR A 100 -20.36 -8.19 -7.83
CA TYR A 100 -21.27 -8.76 -6.83
C TYR A 100 -21.12 -8.11 -5.44
N SER A 101 -20.22 -7.14 -5.29
CA SER A 101 -20.12 -6.39 -4.05
C SER A 101 -21.29 -5.43 -3.90
N ASN A 102 -21.86 -5.36 -2.70
CA ASN A 102 -22.88 -4.39 -2.32
C ASN A 102 -22.49 -3.68 -1.01
N GLU A 103 -23.25 -2.66 -0.60
CA GLU A 103 -22.93 -1.87 0.59
C GLU A 103 -22.82 -2.74 1.86
N VAL A 104 -23.73 -3.69 2.03
CA VAL A 104 -23.74 -4.63 3.17
C VAL A 104 -22.50 -5.52 3.15
N PHE A 105 -22.13 -6.06 2.00
CA PHE A 105 -20.92 -6.85 1.81
C PHE A 105 -19.67 -6.02 2.14
N ASN A 106 -19.62 -4.75 1.75
CA ASN A 106 -18.50 -3.88 2.08
C ASN A 106 -18.38 -3.62 3.59
N VAL A 107 -19.50 -3.49 4.30
CA VAL A 107 -19.52 -3.40 5.78
C VAL A 107 -19.01 -4.70 6.40
N LEU A 108 -19.54 -5.85 5.98
CA LEU A 108 -19.10 -7.16 6.48
C LEU A 108 -17.62 -7.42 6.19
N ARG A 109 -17.15 -7.04 4.99
CA ARG A 109 -15.73 -7.13 4.61
C ARG A 109 -14.86 -6.28 5.52
N LYS A 110 -15.28 -5.04 5.83
CA LYS A 110 -14.58 -4.18 6.80
C LYS A 110 -14.53 -4.81 8.18
N MET A 111 -15.67 -5.33 8.67
CA MET A 111 -15.73 -6.03 9.97
C MET A 111 -14.82 -7.26 10.00
N ALA A 112 -14.86 -8.10 8.96
CA ALA A 112 -14.01 -9.28 8.84
C ALA A 112 -12.52 -8.90 8.78
N ASN A 113 -12.18 -7.82 8.06
CA ASN A 113 -10.81 -7.29 8.04
C ASN A 113 -10.38 -6.82 9.44
N THR A 114 -11.24 -6.08 10.17
CA THR A 114 -10.97 -5.65 11.55
C THR A 114 -10.72 -6.85 12.46
N ILE A 115 -11.55 -7.90 12.37
CA ILE A 115 -11.35 -9.13 13.14
C ILE A 115 -10.01 -9.75 12.78
N PHE A 116 -9.72 -9.93 11.49
CA PHE A 116 -8.48 -10.54 11.01
C PHE A 116 -7.22 -9.81 11.50
N ILE A 117 -7.22 -8.48 11.45
CA ILE A 117 -6.11 -7.64 11.92
C ILE A 117 -5.86 -7.83 13.44
N ASN A 118 -6.94 -8.04 14.19
CA ASN A 118 -6.88 -8.21 15.64
C ASN A 118 -6.67 -9.67 16.07
N LEU A 119 -6.66 -10.62 15.13
CA LEU A 119 -6.34 -12.01 15.44
C LEU A 119 -4.87 -12.12 15.90
N PRO A 120 -4.58 -12.97 16.89
CA PRO A 120 -3.20 -13.32 17.19
C PRO A 120 -2.57 -14.02 15.98
N PRO A 121 -1.24 -13.91 15.80
CA PRO A 121 -0.51 -14.67 14.79
C PRO A 121 -0.92 -16.14 14.83
N PRO A 122 -1.05 -16.83 13.68
CA PRO A 122 -1.19 -18.27 13.68
C PRO A 122 0.00 -18.89 14.42
N LYS A 123 -0.28 -19.72 15.43
CA LYS A 123 0.76 -20.41 16.19
C LYS A 123 1.47 -21.40 15.26
N THR A 124 2.74 -21.16 14.97
CA THR A 124 3.56 -22.13 14.24
C THR A 124 3.76 -23.37 15.11
N LYS A 125 3.27 -24.53 14.68
CA LYS A 125 3.73 -25.80 15.23
C LYS A 125 5.10 -26.07 14.63
N ILE A 126 6.14 -26.09 15.46
CA ILE A 126 7.46 -26.57 15.06
C ILE A 126 7.29 -28.06 14.72
N ILE A 127 7.36 -28.41 13.44
CA ILE A 127 7.52 -29.81 13.04
C ILE A 127 8.97 -30.14 13.37
N GLN A 128 9.21 -30.74 14.55
CA GLN A 128 10.49 -31.37 14.84
C GLN A 128 10.65 -32.56 13.90
N ASN A 129 11.28 -32.34 12.74
CA ASN A 129 11.75 -33.44 11.92
C ASN A 129 12.81 -34.21 12.72
N GLN A 130 12.42 -35.36 13.26
CA GLN A 130 13.27 -36.24 14.08
C GLN A 130 14.42 -36.92 13.30
N TYR A 131 14.71 -36.50 12.06
CA TYR A 131 15.72 -37.12 11.21
C TYR A 131 16.90 -36.22 10.80
N ALA A 132 16.96 -34.96 11.26
CA ALA A 132 18.11 -34.08 10.97
C ALA A 132 19.15 -34.15 12.11
N ASN A 133 19.71 -35.33 12.33
CA ASN A 133 20.90 -35.50 13.16
C ASN A 133 22.04 -36.03 12.28
N ARG A 134 22.87 -35.10 11.79
CA ARG A 134 24.34 -35.20 11.77
C ARG A 134 24.89 -34.07 10.89
N TYR A 135 25.94 -33.43 11.41
CA TYR A 135 26.81 -32.42 10.82
C TYR A 135 26.49 -30.93 11.08
N SER A 136 27.34 -30.40 11.95
CA SER A 136 27.86 -29.02 11.99
C SER A 136 27.08 -27.98 12.79
N GLY A 137 27.77 -27.45 13.80
CA GLY A 137 27.32 -26.42 14.71
C GLY A 137 27.00 -25.11 13.99
N GLY A 138 25.74 -24.71 14.08
CA GLY A 138 25.28 -23.38 13.75
C GLY A 138 24.04 -23.12 14.59
N ASN A 139 24.18 -22.21 15.56
CA ASN A 139 23.09 -21.77 16.42
C ASN A 139 22.04 -21.03 15.57
N SER A 140 21.19 -21.80 14.89
CA SER A 140 20.08 -21.30 14.09
C SER A 140 18.84 -21.24 14.96
N ASN A 141 18.83 -20.25 15.86
CA ASN A 141 17.60 -19.69 16.41
C ASN A 141 16.78 -19.10 15.25
N SER A 142 16.10 -19.97 14.50
CA SER A 142 15.03 -19.59 13.59
C SER A 142 13.82 -19.24 14.45
N ASN A 143 13.90 -18.08 15.13
CA ASN A 143 12.73 -17.41 15.66
C ASN A 143 11.81 -17.14 14.48
N GLY A 144 10.79 -17.98 14.31
CA GLY A 144 9.65 -17.68 13.44
C GLY A 144 9.17 -16.30 13.81
N GLY A 145 9.38 -15.32 12.92
CA GLY A 145 9.11 -13.93 13.22
C GLY A 145 7.66 -13.78 13.67
N ASN A 146 7.43 -13.09 14.78
CA ASN A 146 6.08 -12.76 15.25
C ASN A 146 5.32 -12.01 14.13
N VAL A 147 4.52 -12.73 13.34
CA VAL A 147 3.71 -12.16 12.27
C VAL A 147 2.47 -11.53 12.88
N ARG A 148 2.45 -10.20 13.05
CA ARG A 148 1.23 -9.49 13.43
C ARG A 148 0.33 -9.35 12.20
N MET A 149 -0.98 -9.60 12.37
CA MET A 149 -1.93 -9.52 11.27
C MET A 149 -2.11 -8.08 10.72
N SER A 150 -1.80 -7.07 11.54
CA SER A 150 -1.70 -5.66 11.08
C SER A 150 -0.58 -5.41 10.06
N ASN A 151 0.41 -6.30 9.92
CA ASN A 151 1.46 -6.17 8.90
C ASN A 151 0.93 -6.35 7.47
N PHE A 152 -0.30 -6.86 7.30
CA PHE A 152 -0.93 -7.06 5.98
C PHE A 152 -1.73 -5.84 5.49
N ILE A 153 -1.83 -4.76 6.28
CA ILE A 153 -2.49 -3.51 5.89
C ILE A 153 -1.49 -2.61 5.14
N ASN A 154 -1.96 -1.91 4.10
CA ASN A 154 -1.16 -0.89 3.45
C ASN A 154 -0.83 0.24 4.44
N ARG A 155 0.46 0.32 4.76
CA ARG A 155 1.04 0.95 5.95
C ARG A 155 1.70 2.30 5.64
N HIS A 156 1.18 3.03 4.66
CA HIS A 156 1.79 4.28 4.21
C HIS A 156 0.82 5.43 4.49
N GLY A 157 1.24 6.37 5.34
CA GLY A 157 0.66 7.72 5.33
C GLY A 157 0.82 8.28 3.92
N GLY A 158 -0.16 9.06 3.45
CA GLY A 158 -0.14 9.58 2.08
C GLY A 158 1.21 10.23 1.76
N CYS A 159 1.86 9.87 0.64
CA CYS A 159 3.09 10.52 0.15
C CYS A 159 3.10 10.63 -1.38
N PHE A 160 3.93 11.54 -1.91
CA PHE A 160 4.18 11.72 -3.35
C PHE A 160 5.68 11.78 -3.67
N ASN A 161 6.06 11.59 -4.93
CA ASN A 161 7.48 11.55 -5.33
C ASN A 161 8.13 12.95 -5.40
N GLY A 162 9.45 12.99 -5.29
CA GLY A 162 10.23 14.24 -5.22
C GLY A 162 10.39 14.95 -6.55
N GLU A 163 10.27 14.23 -7.67
CA GLU A 163 10.38 14.73 -9.05
C GLU A 163 9.09 15.37 -9.55
N ALA A 164 8.01 15.30 -8.78
CA ALA A 164 6.79 16.03 -9.10
C ALA A 164 7.07 17.54 -9.10
N ILE A 165 6.51 18.26 -10.08
CA ILE A 165 6.73 19.68 -10.28
C ILE A 165 5.55 20.45 -9.70
N VAL A 166 5.84 21.47 -8.90
CA VAL A 166 4.84 22.35 -8.27
C VAL A 166 4.99 23.79 -8.80
N LEU A 167 3.86 24.49 -8.88
CA LEU A 167 3.81 25.89 -9.28
C LEU A 167 3.88 26.82 -8.05
N LEU A 168 4.74 27.83 -8.11
CA LEU A 168 4.88 28.86 -7.07
C LEU A 168 4.06 30.11 -7.41
N ALA A 169 3.74 30.91 -6.40
CA ALA A 169 2.98 32.16 -6.57
C ALA A 169 3.66 33.18 -7.51
N ASN A 170 4.98 33.10 -7.67
CA ASN A 170 5.75 33.97 -8.55
C ASN A 170 5.82 33.48 -10.01
N GLY A 171 5.05 32.45 -10.37
CA GLY A 171 5.01 31.85 -11.70
C GLY A 171 6.18 30.92 -12.04
N LYS A 172 7.13 30.72 -11.11
CA LYS A 172 8.21 29.73 -11.28
C LYS A 172 7.74 28.34 -10.85
N THR A 173 8.43 27.32 -11.32
CA THR A 173 8.23 25.93 -10.89
C THR A 173 9.39 25.43 -10.05
N LYS A 174 9.13 24.44 -9.20
CA LYS A 174 10.14 23.70 -8.43
C LYS A 174 9.78 22.22 -8.38
N PHE A 175 10.79 21.37 -8.25
CA PHE A 175 10.54 20.00 -7.81
C PHE A 175 10.14 19.98 -6.34
N VAL A 176 9.29 19.03 -5.96
CA VAL A 176 8.87 18.83 -4.56
C VAL A 176 10.07 18.69 -3.63
N LYS A 177 11.09 17.93 -4.03
CA LYS A 177 12.31 17.72 -3.24
C LYS A 177 13.13 18.99 -2.98
N ASP A 178 12.91 20.03 -3.79
CA ASP A 178 13.63 21.32 -3.72
C ASP A 178 12.83 22.41 -2.99
N LEU A 179 11.62 22.09 -2.50
CA LEU A 179 10.82 23.00 -1.70
C LEU A 179 11.45 23.25 -0.34
N LYS A 180 11.36 24.50 0.12
CA LYS A 180 11.92 24.94 1.40
C LYS A 180 10.92 25.78 2.16
N LYS A 181 11.12 25.86 3.48
CA LYS A 181 10.36 26.75 4.34
C LYS A 181 10.35 28.17 3.79
N GLY A 182 9.16 28.78 3.74
CA GLY A 182 8.96 30.11 3.20
C GLY A 182 8.69 30.16 1.69
N ASP A 183 8.81 29.06 0.96
CA ASP A 183 8.31 29.01 -0.42
C ASP A 183 6.78 29.22 -0.42
N GLN A 184 6.32 30.10 -1.29
CA GLN A 184 4.90 30.40 -1.45
C GLN A 184 4.37 29.69 -2.71
N LEU A 185 3.41 28.79 -2.50
CA LEU A 185 2.78 28.01 -3.56
C LEU A 185 1.77 28.87 -4.35
N ASN A 186 1.37 28.41 -5.54
CA ASN A 186 0.41 29.11 -6.41
C ASN A 186 -0.92 29.48 -5.72
N ASN A 187 -1.35 28.67 -4.76
CA ASN A 187 -2.54 28.92 -3.96
C ASN A 187 -2.32 29.86 -2.76
N ASN A 188 -1.15 30.51 -2.69
CA ASN A 188 -0.65 31.38 -1.62
C ASN A 188 -0.29 30.67 -0.29
N ALA A 189 -0.45 29.34 -0.20
CA ALA A 189 -0.01 28.61 0.98
C ALA A 189 1.52 28.66 1.12
N ILE A 190 1.99 28.80 2.36
CA ILE A 190 3.41 28.91 2.68
C ILE A 190 3.92 27.57 3.19
N VAL A 191 4.97 27.05 2.57
CA VAL A 191 5.64 25.83 3.04
C VAL A 191 6.23 26.10 4.43
N GLN A 192 5.82 25.32 5.42
CA GLN A 192 6.38 25.35 6.78
C GLN A 192 7.45 24.29 6.98
N CYS A 193 7.22 23.10 6.44
CA CYS A 193 8.14 21.99 6.57
C CYS A 193 8.00 21.02 5.40
N LEU A 194 9.13 20.62 4.81
CA LEU A 194 9.22 19.49 3.90
C LEU A 194 9.58 18.22 4.69
N ILE A 195 8.77 17.19 4.56
CA ILE A 195 9.01 15.88 5.17
C ILE A 195 9.53 14.95 4.08
N GLU A 196 10.79 14.56 4.17
CA GLU A 196 11.39 13.54 3.33
C GLU A 196 11.48 12.24 4.10
N GLN A 197 10.99 11.15 3.52
CA GLN A 197 11.07 9.84 4.13
C GLN A 197 11.72 8.86 3.16
N ARG A 198 12.77 8.20 3.65
CA ARG A 198 13.51 7.20 2.89
C ARG A 198 12.62 5.99 2.60
N SER A 199 12.69 5.54 1.37
CA SER A 199 12.07 4.30 0.92
C SER A 199 12.83 3.10 1.44
N ASN A 200 12.12 1.99 1.67
CA ASN A 200 12.75 0.76 2.11
C ASN A 200 13.62 0.17 0.98
N LYS A 201 14.93 0.06 1.22
CA LYS A 201 15.89 -0.54 0.28
C LYS A 201 15.58 -1.98 -0.11
N TYR A 202 14.89 -2.72 0.76
CA TYR A 202 14.63 -4.15 0.60
C TYR A 202 13.28 -4.46 -0.05
N SER A 203 12.40 -3.47 -0.25
CA SER A 203 11.08 -3.69 -0.83
C SER A 203 10.62 -2.51 -1.68
N LYS A 204 10.23 -2.76 -2.93
CA LYS A 204 9.67 -1.73 -3.81
C LYS A 204 8.38 -1.15 -3.21
N ALA A 205 8.24 0.18 -3.29
CA ALA A 205 7.01 0.86 -2.91
C ALA A 205 5.95 0.65 -4.00
N TYR A 206 4.70 0.37 -3.63
CA TYR A 206 3.61 0.35 -4.59
C TYR A 206 3.01 1.74 -4.69
N MET A 207 3.02 2.31 -5.90
CA MET A 207 2.55 3.67 -6.15
C MET A 207 1.63 3.70 -7.36
N CYS A 208 0.74 4.68 -7.39
CA CYS A 208 -0.17 4.98 -8.48
C CYS A 208 0.41 6.13 -9.30
N ASN A 209 0.60 5.92 -10.61
CA ASN A 209 1.00 7.00 -11.51
C ASN A 209 -0.27 7.70 -12.03
N ILE A 210 -0.48 8.93 -11.58
CA ILE A 210 -1.57 9.79 -12.04
C ILE A 210 -0.95 10.91 -12.88
N ASP A 211 -1.11 10.80 -14.19
CA ASP A 211 -0.65 11.78 -15.20
C ASP A 211 0.81 12.23 -15.01
N GLY A 212 1.71 11.29 -14.69
CA GLY A 212 3.15 11.53 -14.53
C GLY A 212 3.63 11.68 -13.09
N ILE A 213 2.71 11.74 -12.11
CA ILE A 213 3.04 11.90 -10.69
C ILE A 213 2.78 10.60 -9.94
N LEU A 214 3.72 10.20 -9.09
CA LEU A 214 3.59 8.99 -8.29
C LEU A 214 3.03 9.34 -6.91
N PHE A 215 1.88 8.76 -6.59
CA PHE A 215 1.24 8.86 -5.28
C PHE A 215 1.18 7.50 -4.58
N THR A 216 1.23 7.49 -3.26
CA THR A 216 0.84 6.28 -2.53
C THR A 216 -0.65 6.00 -2.74
N PRO A 217 -1.10 4.73 -2.74
CA PRO A 217 -2.45 4.35 -3.18
C PRO A 217 -3.61 5.06 -2.47
N TYR A 218 -3.40 5.45 -1.21
CA TYR A 218 -4.41 6.07 -0.35
C TYR A 218 -4.06 7.52 0.03
N HIS A 219 -3.21 8.22 -0.75
CA HIS A 219 -3.00 9.66 -0.58
C HIS A 219 -4.15 10.42 -1.26
N PRO A 220 -5.01 11.18 -0.55
CA PRO A 220 -6.08 11.95 -1.19
C PRO A 220 -5.59 12.94 -2.24
N ILE A 221 -6.07 12.81 -3.47
CA ILE A 221 -5.78 13.74 -4.56
C ILE A 221 -7.05 14.36 -5.13
N CYS A 222 -6.96 15.60 -5.61
CA CYS A 222 -8.02 16.26 -6.34
C CYS A 222 -7.65 16.28 -7.83
N LYS A 223 -8.55 15.76 -8.66
CA LYS A 223 -8.46 15.79 -10.12
C LYS A 223 -9.84 16.18 -10.66
N ASP A 224 -9.88 17.13 -11.59
CA ASP A 224 -11.12 17.66 -12.17
C ASP A 224 -12.13 18.12 -11.09
N ASP A 225 -11.62 18.84 -10.08
CA ASP A 225 -12.37 19.35 -8.91
C ASP A 225 -13.08 18.29 -8.05
N GLN A 226 -12.65 17.03 -8.16
CA GLN A 226 -13.15 15.91 -7.35
C GLN A 226 -12.01 15.19 -6.62
N TRP A 227 -12.27 14.79 -5.37
CA TRP A 227 -11.31 14.08 -4.54
C TRP A 227 -11.40 12.57 -4.70
N TYR A 228 -10.24 11.92 -4.80
CA TYR A 228 -10.08 10.49 -5.01
C TYR A 228 -8.95 9.93 -4.14
N PHE A 229 -8.99 8.62 -3.90
CA PHE A 229 -7.76 7.88 -3.65
C PHE A 229 -7.18 7.40 -4.99
N PRO A 230 -5.87 7.55 -5.23
CA PRO A 230 -5.22 7.15 -6.49
C PRO A 230 -5.52 5.70 -6.91
N ILE A 231 -5.68 4.80 -5.95
CA ILE A 231 -6.01 3.38 -6.20
C ILE A 231 -7.37 3.18 -6.86
N ASP A 232 -8.30 4.13 -6.69
CA ASP A 232 -9.62 4.10 -7.31
C ASP A 232 -9.56 4.50 -8.79
N LEU A 233 -8.49 5.20 -9.20
CA LEU A 233 -8.30 5.71 -10.55
C LEU A 233 -7.39 4.81 -11.39
N VAL A 234 -6.30 4.31 -10.80
CA VAL A 234 -5.30 3.50 -11.49
C VAL A 234 -4.76 2.39 -10.60
N GLN A 235 -4.30 1.31 -11.22
CA GLN A 235 -3.64 0.22 -10.51
C GLN A 235 -2.28 0.67 -9.96
N SER A 236 -2.02 0.38 -8.68
CA SER A 236 -0.71 0.60 -8.09
C SER A 236 0.33 -0.39 -8.63
N LYS A 237 1.53 0.09 -8.96
CA LYS A 237 2.65 -0.71 -9.46
C LYS A 237 3.88 -0.56 -8.56
N PRO A 238 4.74 -1.59 -8.45
CA PRO A 238 5.97 -1.49 -7.70
C PRO A 238 6.96 -0.56 -8.42
N VAL A 239 7.39 0.50 -7.75
CA VAL A 239 8.34 1.49 -8.27
C VAL A 239 9.61 1.53 -7.42
N SER A 240 10.72 1.89 -8.07
CA SER A 240 11.98 2.18 -7.39
C SER A 240 12.03 3.69 -7.16
N ILE A 241 11.92 4.11 -5.90
CA ILE A 241 12.06 5.49 -5.48
C ILE A 241 12.95 5.52 -4.25
N ASP A 242 13.81 6.53 -4.14
CA ASP A 242 14.75 6.64 -3.01
C ASP A 242 14.07 7.21 -1.77
N SER A 243 13.25 8.24 -1.97
CA SER A 243 12.48 8.91 -0.94
C SER A 243 11.10 9.31 -1.47
N TRP A 244 10.15 9.42 -0.56
CA TRP A 244 8.86 10.06 -0.81
C TRP A 244 8.67 11.23 0.14
N PHE A 245 7.76 12.12 -0.24
CA PHE A 245 7.63 13.44 0.36
C PHE A 245 6.21 13.70 0.84
N ASN A 246 6.11 14.55 1.86
CA ASN A 246 4.88 15.21 2.27
C ASN A 246 5.23 16.62 2.78
N LEU A 247 4.24 17.47 2.96
CA LEU A 247 4.40 18.87 3.32
C LEU A 247 3.59 19.20 4.56
N ILE A 248 4.06 20.20 5.31
CA ILE A 248 3.24 20.98 6.22
C ILE A 248 3.14 22.38 5.62
N LEU A 249 1.91 22.82 5.39
CA LEU A 249 1.61 24.15 4.85
C LEU A 249 0.97 25.02 5.92
N ASN A 250 1.15 26.33 5.80
CA ASN A 250 0.38 27.32 6.52
C ASN A 250 -0.39 28.17 5.51
N ASP A 251 -1.70 28.27 5.70
CA ASP A 251 -2.56 29.20 5.00
C ASP A 251 -3.59 29.77 5.99
N GLU A 252 -3.20 30.84 6.66
CA GLU A 252 -4.02 31.52 7.67
C GLU A 252 -5.26 32.19 7.07
N ILE A 253 -5.32 32.35 5.74
CA ILE A 253 -6.34 33.14 5.06
C ILE A 253 -7.43 32.24 4.49
N ASN A 254 -7.08 31.18 3.77
CA ASN A 254 -8.06 30.36 3.02
C ASN A 254 -8.12 28.90 3.46
N GLY A 255 -7.25 28.46 4.39
CA GLY A 255 -7.21 27.07 4.85
C GLY A 255 -6.89 26.06 3.74
N LYS A 256 -6.13 26.46 2.72
CA LYS A 256 -5.72 25.61 1.60
C LYS A 256 -4.45 24.84 1.95
N TYR A 257 -4.64 23.69 2.56
CA TYR A 257 -3.58 22.75 2.92
C TYR A 257 -3.39 21.68 1.84
N GLU A 258 -3.18 22.13 0.61
CA GLU A 258 -2.99 21.28 -0.56
C GLU A 258 -1.89 21.84 -1.45
N VAL A 259 -1.15 20.95 -2.08
CA VAL A 259 -0.14 21.29 -3.09
C VAL A 259 -0.72 21.07 -4.47
N GLU A 260 -0.56 22.05 -5.37
CA GLU A 260 -0.96 21.97 -6.77
C GLU A 260 0.27 21.69 -7.65
N PHE A 261 0.18 20.63 -8.44
CA PHE A 261 1.23 20.22 -9.37
C PHE A 261 1.02 20.84 -10.75
N GLU A 262 2.08 20.85 -11.56
CA GLU A 262 2.08 21.45 -12.91
C GLU A 262 1.02 20.84 -13.85
N ASN A 263 0.64 19.58 -13.66
CA ASN A 263 -0.40 18.91 -14.43
C ASN A 263 -1.84 19.17 -13.92
N GLY A 264 -2.02 20.09 -12.96
CA GLY A 264 -3.33 20.47 -12.41
C GLY A 264 -3.87 19.56 -11.31
N ILE A 265 -3.18 18.45 -11.00
CA ILE A 265 -3.55 17.60 -9.85
C ILE A 265 -3.21 18.33 -8.56
N LYS A 266 -4.07 18.17 -7.54
CA LYS A 266 -3.78 18.65 -6.18
C LYS A 266 -3.67 17.48 -5.22
N ALA A 267 -2.86 17.61 -4.19
CA ALA A 267 -2.70 16.60 -3.14
C ALA A 267 -2.78 17.23 -1.76
N ILE A 268 -3.44 16.54 -0.82
CA ILE A 268 -3.62 17.04 0.54
C ILE A 268 -2.30 16.95 1.32
N THR A 269 -2.02 17.92 2.18
CA THR A 269 -0.80 17.94 3.02
C THR A 269 -1.09 17.52 4.46
N LEU A 270 -0.05 17.39 5.30
CA LEU A 270 -0.23 17.06 6.72
C LEU A 270 -0.80 18.25 7.51
N GLY A 271 -1.56 17.95 8.56
CA GLY A 271 -2.18 18.97 9.43
C GLY A 271 -3.16 19.86 8.67
N HIS A 272 -3.96 19.27 7.77
CA HIS A 272 -4.79 20.02 6.83
C HIS A 272 -6.17 20.43 7.34
N TYR A 273 -6.65 19.87 8.46
CA TYR A 273 -7.95 20.19 9.10
C TYR A 273 -9.22 20.07 8.26
N ARG A 274 -9.12 19.62 7.00
CA ARG A 274 -10.24 19.40 6.05
C ARG A 274 -11.13 18.23 6.49
N LYS A 275 -12.45 18.44 6.51
CA LYS A 275 -13.46 17.52 7.08
C LYS A 275 -14.72 17.38 6.24
N GLU A 276 -14.80 18.06 5.11
CA GLU A 276 -15.98 18.18 4.26
C GLU A 276 -16.35 16.87 3.56
N ASN A 277 -15.43 15.93 3.42
CA ASN A 277 -15.72 14.60 2.88
C ASN A 277 -14.92 13.50 3.58
N LYS A 278 -15.34 12.24 3.37
CA LYS A 278 -14.76 11.06 4.00
C LYS A 278 -13.34 10.72 3.52
N ILE A 279 -12.94 11.19 2.34
CA ILE A 279 -11.60 10.95 1.79
C ILE A 279 -10.59 11.84 2.50
N LEU A 280 -10.98 13.10 2.76
CA LEU A 280 -10.13 14.09 3.41
C LEU A 280 -10.13 13.95 4.94
N LYS A 281 -11.27 13.61 5.54
CA LYS A 281 -11.36 13.49 7.00
C LYS A 281 -10.41 12.39 7.51
N HIS A 282 -9.38 12.78 8.26
CA HIS A 282 -8.44 11.85 8.88
C HIS A 282 -8.12 12.25 10.33
N GLU A 283 -8.24 11.32 11.28
CA GLU A 283 -8.10 11.62 12.72
C GLU A 283 -6.68 12.04 13.12
N TYR A 284 -5.67 11.48 12.44
CA TYR A 284 -4.26 11.77 12.68
C TYR A 284 -3.61 12.73 11.65
N PHE A 285 -3.50 12.32 10.37
CA PHE A 285 -2.80 13.12 9.35
C PHE A 285 -3.44 14.49 9.08
N GLY A 286 -4.73 14.67 9.41
CA GLY A 286 -5.46 15.92 9.23
C GLY A 286 -5.54 16.79 10.48
N THR A 287 -4.81 16.50 11.56
CA THR A 287 -4.93 17.21 12.84
C THR A 287 -3.57 17.61 13.42
N ASP A 288 -3.57 18.33 14.54
CA ASP A 288 -2.36 18.67 15.30
C ASP A 288 -1.57 17.44 15.79
N LEU A 289 -2.19 16.26 15.82
CA LEU A 289 -1.52 15.04 16.30
C LEU A 289 -0.29 14.71 15.45
N VAL A 290 -0.39 14.81 14.11
CA VAL A 290 0.76 14.59 13.24
C VAL A 290 1.82 15.68 13.41
N LEU A 291 1.41 16.93 13.59
CA LEU A 291 2.32 18.06 13.77
C LEU A 291 3.10 17.93 15.07
N LYS A 292 2.41 17.53 16.16
CA LYS A 292 3.01 17.26 17.46
C LYS A 292 4.05 16.14 17.36
N ASP A 293 3.70 15.00 16.75
CA ASP A 293 4.62 13.88 16.61
C ASP A 293 5.86 14.25 15.77
N LEU A 294 5.69 15.01 14.68
CA LEU A 294 6.82 15.48 13.86
C LEU A 294 7.71 16.48 14.62
N LYS A 295 7.12 17.39 15.40
CA LYS A 295 7.85 18.34 16.22
C LYS A 295 8.60 17.67 17.36
N GLU A 296 8.00 16.66 18.00
CA GLU A 296 8.67 15.84 19.01
C GLU A 296 9.77 14.96 18.39
N ARG A 297 9.57 14.51 17.15
CA ARG A 297 10.51 13.65 16.45
C ARG A 297 11.82 14.35 16.11
N ASP A 298 11.74 15.52 15.48
CA ASP A 298 12.89 16.31 15.09
C ASP A 298 12.60 17.81 15.32
N PRO A 299 12.78 18.31 16.55
CA PRO A 299 12.49 19.70 16.88
C PRO A 299 13.30 20.71 16.05
N LEU A 300 14.56 20.39 15.75
CA LEU A 300 15.45 21.27 15.00
C LEU A 300 15.09 21.27 13.51
N GLY A 301 14.85 20.10 12.93
CA GLY A 301 14.38 19.94 11.55
C GLY A 301 13.02 20.59 11.33
N TYR A 302 12.07 20.40 12.26
CA TYR A 302 10.77 21.07 12.23
C TYR A 302 10.92 22.60 12.22
N SER A 303 11.79 23.15 13.07
CA SER A 303 12.06 24.59 13.13
C SER A 303 12.69 25.13 11.83
N LYS A 304 13.67 24.41 11.27
CA LYS A 304 14.31 24.73 9.99
C LYS A 304 13.39 24.49 8.78
N GLY A 305 12.35 23.70 8.96
CA GLY A 305 11.36 23.35 7.94
C GLY A 305 11.82 22.26 6.97
N TYR A 306 12.66 21.34 7.44
CA TYR A 306 12.98 20.11 6.73
C TYR A 306 13.22 19.00 7.74
N ILE A 307 12.50 17.88 7.59
CA ILE A 307 12.66 16.68 8.41
C ILE A 307 12.99 15.51 7.49
N TYR A 308 14.11 14.84 7.78
CA TYR A 308 14.49 13.61 7.11
C TYR A 308 14.21 12.40 8.01
N ILE A 309 13.45 11.44 7.49
CA ILE A 309 13.06 10.22 8.20
C ILE A 309 13.72 9.04 7.52
N GLU A 310 14.79 8.53 8.13
CA GLU A 310 15.52 7.38 7.59
C GLU A 310 14.73 6.07 7.74
N GLU A 311 14.15 5.83 8.92
CA GLU A 311 13.38 4.62 9.18
C GLU A 311 12.11 4.90 10.00
N ILE A 312 11.05 4.19 9.64
CA ILE A 312 9.81 4.09 10.42
C ILE A 312 9.69 2.67 10.95
N ASN A 313 9.43 2.54 12.25
CA ASN A 313 9.14 1.25 12.84
C ASN A 313 7.67 0.88 12.64
N TYR A 314 7.37 0.30 11.49
CA TYR A 314 6.01 -0.08 11.13
C TYR A 314 5.36 -1.10 12.08
N ARG A 315 6.16 -1.85 12.85
CA ARG A 315 5.65 -2.84 13.83
C ARG A 315 4.95 -2.19 15.03
N LYS A 316 5.21 -0.90 15.24
CA LYS A 316 4.72 -0.10 16.36
C LYS A 316 3.54 0.82 15.98
N LEU A 317 3.08 0.76 14.73
CA LEU A 317 1.92 1.54 14.29
C LEU A 317 0.65 1.12 15.03
N GLN A 318 -0.15 2.11 15.39
CA GLN A 318 -1.47 1.98 15.98
C GLN A 318 -2.51 2.48 14.99
N TYR A 319 -3.71 1.91 15.09
CA TYR A 319 -4.84 2.22 14.22
C TYR A 319 -6.09 2.41 15.08
N ASP A 320 -6.98 3.30 14.66
CA ASP A 320 -8.29 3.48 15.27
C ASP A 320 -9.31 2.40 14.84
N GLU A 321 -10.55 2.50 15.32
CA GLU A 321 -11.65 1.60 14.97
C GLU A 321 -12.00 1.59 13.47
N ASN A 322 -11.64 2.66 12.76
CA ASN A 322 -11.83 2.83 11.32
C ASN A 322 -10.60 2.38 10.50
N GLN A 323 -9.60 1.78 11.15
CA GLN A 323 -8.33 1.34 10.57
C GLN A 323 -7.47 2.47 10.01
N CYS A 324 -7.67 3.72 10.46
CA CYS A 324 -6.78 4.83 10.13
C CYS A 324 -5.59 4.88 11.09
N CYS A 325 -4.39 5.16 10.57
CA CYS A 325 -3.17 5.18 11.38
C CYS A 325 -3.16 6.37 12.34
N THR A 326 -2.84 6.16 13.62
CA THR A 326 -2.94 7.19 14.67
C THR A 326 -1.62 7.70 15.24
N ASN A 327 -0.48 7.18 14.77
CA ASN A 327 0.83 7.49 15.35
C ASN A 327 2.00 7.35 14.36
N TYR A 328 1.76 7.58 13.07
CA TYR A 328 2.71 7.25 12.00
C TYR A 328 4.11 7.83 12.20
N TYR A 329 4.19 9.08 12.65
CA TYR A 329 5.45 9.80 12.83
C TYR A 329 5.99 9.76 14.26
N LYS A 330 5.25 9.17 15.21
CA LYS A 330 5.58 9.13 16.62
C LYS A 330 6.92 8.42 16.88
N ILE A 331 7.83 9.07 17.60
CA ILE A 331 8.96 8.37 18.19
C ILE A 331 8.43 7.49 19.32
N GLN A 332 8.59 6.18 19.17
CA GLN A 332 8.38 5.26 20.27
C GLN A 332 9.73 4.85 20.78
N SER A 333 10.09 5.36 21.97
CA SER A 333 11.28 4.96 22.73
C SER A 333 11.48 3.45 22.58
N ASN A 334 12.59 3.08 21.95
CA ASN A 334 13.10 1.75 22.14
C ASN A 334 13.74 1.76 23.51
N ASN A 335 13.43 0.78 24.36
CA ASN A 335 14.32 0.39 25.45
C ASN A 335 15.62 -0.21 24.87
N TYR A 336 16.36 0.57 24.08
CA TYR A 336 17.79 0.40 23.88
C TYR A 336 18.45 1.36 24.85
N ASN A 337 18.51 0.94 26.10
CA ASN A 337 19.31 1.58 27.12
C ASN A 337 20.76 1.74 26.60
N ASN A 338 21.23 2.99 26.55
CA ASN A 338 22.49 3.44 27.10
C ASN A 338 23.64 2.41 27.13
N TYR A 339 24.25 2.14 25.97
CA TYR A 339 25.61 1.59 25.94
C TYR A 339 26.65 2.55 25.34
N ASN A 340 26.24 3.53 24.52
CA ASN A 340 27.18 4.51 23.94
C ASN A 340 27.24 5.82 24.74
N ASP A 341 26.14 6.28 25.34
CA ASP A 341 26.14 7.55 26.09
C ASP A 341 26.86 7.46 27.44
N LYS A 342 26.93 6.27 28.06
CA LYS A 342 27.78 6.07 29.25
C LYS A 342 29.28 6.14 28.94
N LYS A 343 29.69 5.72 27.75
CA LYS A 343 31.10 5.72 27.35
C LYS A 343 31.62 7.12 26.99
N ILE A 344 30.72 8.01 26.55
CA ILE A 344 31.04 9.41 26.29
C ILE A 344 31.13 10.20 27.60
N MET A 345 30.20 9.98 28.55
CA MET A 345 30.28 10.63 29.87
C MET A 345 31.42 10.09 30.77
N GLU A 346 31.81 8.82 30.65
CA GLU A 346 32.99 8.29 31.37
C GLU A 346 34.33 8.80 30.79
N ASN A 347 34.37 9.14 29.50
CA ASN A 347 35.57 9.71 28.89
C ASN A 347 35.72 11.21 29.18
N GLU A 348 34.63 11.99 29.24
CA GLU A 348 34.71 13.41 29.58
C GLU A 348 35.12 13.64 31.04
N ASN A 349 34.65 12.81 31.98
CA ASN A 349 35.04 12.91 33.40
C ASN A 349 36.50 12.47 33.68
N ASN A 350 37.08 11.63 32.83
CA ASN A 350 38.48 11.20 32.97
C ASN A 350 39.49 12.19 32.36
N VAL A 351 39.07 13.03 31.42
CA VAL A 351 39.93 14.07 30.83
C VAL A 351 39.99 15.33 31.71
N SER A 352 38.93 15.62 32.47
CA SER A 352 38.90 16.73 33.44
C SER A 352 39.68 16.51 34.74
N ASN A 353 40.13 15.28 35.03
CA ASN A 353 40.94 14.96 36.23
C ASN A 353 42.45 14.86 35.96
N LEU A 354 42.91 15.25 34.77
CA LEU A 354 44.33 15.25 34.37
C LEU A 354 44.89 16.65 34.07
N ILE A 355 44.14 17.69 34.40
CA ILE A 355 44.60 19.08 34.37
C ILE A 355 44.28 19.70 35.73
N TYR A 356 45.09 19.37 36.73
CA TYR A 356 45.56 20.25 37.82
C TYR A 356 46.73 19.58 38.55
#